data_AF-A0A351AFP1-F1
#
_entry.id   AF-A0A351AFP1-F1
#
_cell.length_a   1.000
_cell.length_b   1.000
_cell.length_c   1.000
_cell.angle_alpha   90.00
_cell.angle_beta   90.00
_cell.angle_gamma   90.00
#
_symmetry.space_group_name_H-M   'P 1'
#
loop_
_entity.id
_entity.type
_entity.pdbx_description
1 polymer ?
#
loop_
_entity_poly.entity_id
_entity_poly.type
_entity_poly.pdbx_seq_one_letter_code
_entity_poly.pdbx_strand_id
1 'polypeptide(L)'
;MRVPFLDIPGQYKEVRHLIDPAIAEIMETGAYVLGKWNTQLETELAQRHGVKHGIALNSGTDALRIGMQAAGIGPGDEVITT
;
A
#
# COMPACT_ATOMS: atom_id res chain seq x y z
N MET A 1 30.81 11.54 -12.62
CA MET A 1 29.48 10.92 -12.77
C MET A 1 28.81 10.94 -11.40
N ARG A 2 27.59 11.48 -11.25
CA ARG A 2 26.84 11.40 -9.99
C ARG A 2 25.90 10.20 -10.07
N VAL A 3 26.04 9.25 -9.16
CA VAL A 3 25.12 8.11 -9.03
C VAL A 3 24.08 8.49 -7.97
N PRO A 4 22.78 8.53 -8.31
CA PRO A 4 21.73 8.83 -7.34
C PRO A 4 21.56 7.68 -6.36
N PHE A 5 21.17 8.00 -5.11
CA PHE A 5 20.82 6.98 -4.10
C PHE A 5 19.59 6.17 -4.52
N LEU A 6 18.61 6.81 -5.16
CA LEU A 6 17.39 6.19 -5.68
C LEU A 6 16.91 6.95 -6.92
N ASP A 7 16.59 6.23 -8.01
CA ASP A 7 16.09 6.80 -9.27
C ASP A 7 14.60 6.50 -9.49
N ILE A 8 13.74 7.25 -8.79
CA ILE A 8 12.28 7.14 -8.95
C ILE A 8 11.80 7.49 -10.38
N PRO A 9 12.31 8.55 -11.03
CA PRO A 9 11.97 8.82 -12.43
C PRO A 9 12.34 7.67 -13.37
N GLY A 10 13.48 7.02 -13.16
CA GLY A 10 13.89 5.82 -13.88
C GLY A 10 12.90 4.68 -13.69
N GLN A 11 12.53 4.37 -12.45
CA GLN A 11 11.55 3.34 -12.13
C GLN A 11 10.21 3.58 -12.85
N TYR A 12 9.65 4.80 -12.81
CA TYR A 12 8.41 5.10 -13.52
C TYR A 12 8.56 4.86 -15.03
N LYS A 13 9.68 5.24 -15.65
CA LYS A 13 9.92 5.00 -17.08
C LYS A 13 9.90 3.51 -17.43
N GLU A 14 10.45 2.65 -16.57
CA GLU A 14 10.46 1.19 -16.78
C GLU A 14 9.04 0.60 -16.80
N VAL A 15 8.17 1.03 -15.88
CA VAL A 15 6.80 0.50 -15.74
C VAL A 15 5.72 1.41 -16.33
N ARG A 16 6.11 2.43 -17.09
CA ARG A 16 5.19 3.45 -17.63
C ARG A 16 4.02 2.85 -18.40
N HIS A 17 4.30 1.82 -19.20
CA HIS A 17 3.31 1.12 -20.01
C HIS A 17 2.22 0.40 -19.17
N LEU A 18 2.48 0.15 -17.88
CA LEU A 18 1.51 -0.40 -16.93
C LEU A 18 0.78 0.71 -16.16
N ILE A 19 1.50 1.75 -15.76
CA ILE A 19 0.97 2.83 -14.91
C ILE A 19 0.04 3.78 -15.68
N ASP A 20 0.45 4.25 -16.87
CA ASP A 20 -0.31 5.28 -17.61
C ASP A 20 -1.76 4.85 -17.92
N PRO A 21 -2.02 3.62 -18.41
CA PRO A 21 -3.39 3.17 -18.66
C PRO A 21 -4.22 3.05 -17.37
N ALA A 22 -3.62 2.58 -16.27
CA ALA A 22 -4.31 2.43 -14.99
C ALA A 22 -4.72 3.80 -14.42
N ILE A 23 -3.84 4.81 -14.52
CA ILE A 23 -4.17 6.18 -14.10
C ILE A 23 -5.30 6.74 -14.98
N ALA A 24 -5.23 6.58 -16.30
CA ALA A 24 -6.27 7.06 -17.20
C ALA A 24 -7.64 6.46 -16.85
N GLU A 25 -7.71 5.15 -16.59
CA GLU A 25 -8.95 4.48 -16.21
C GLU A 25 -9.52 4.99 -14.87
N ILE A 26 -8.67 5.29 -13.89
CA ILE A 26 -9.10 5.90 -12.61
C ILE A 26 -9.72 7.28 -12.86
N MET A 27 -9.09 8.10 -13.71
CA MET A 27 -9.56 9.44 -14.03
C MET A 27 -10.88 9.42 -14.81
N GLU A 28 -11.05 8.47 -15.73
CA GLU A 28 -12.29 8.31 -16.51
C GLU A 28 -13.47 7.83 -15.66
N THR A 29 -13.22 6.94 -14.70
CA THR A 29 -14.26 6.36 -13.85
C THR A 29 -14.56 7.19 -12.61
N GLY A 30 -13.64 8.05 -12.18
CA GLY A 30 -13.75 8.84 -10.95
C GLY A 30 -13.71 8.01 -9.65
N ALA A 31 -13.30 6.75 -9.72
CA ALA A 31 -13.29 5.83 -8.58
C ALA A 31 -12.00 6.01 -7.74
N TYR A 32 -11.90 7.16 -7.08
CA TYR A 32 -10.69 7.59 -6.35
C TYR A 32 -10.47 6.92 -4.99
N VAL A 33 -11.54 6.48 -4.32
CA VAL A 33 -11.48 5.97 -2.95
C VAL A 33 -12.27 4.67 -2.86
N LEU A 34 -11.65 3.63 -2.29
CA LEU A 34 -12.26 2.31 -2.05
C LEU A 34 -12.88 1.66 -3.31
N GLY A 35 -12.25 1.87 -4.47
CA GLY A 35 -12.64 1.26 -5.75
C GLY A 35 -12.03 -0.11 -5.99
N LYS A 36 -12.28 -0.68 -7.18
CA LYS A 36 -11.81 -2.03 -7.58
C LYS A 36 -10.30 -2.25 -7.38
N TRP A 37 -9.48 -1.23 -7.63
CA TRP A 37 -8.03 -1.31 -7.49
C TRP A 37 -7.61 -1.52 -6.02
N ASN A 38 -8.38 -1.00 -5.05
CA ASN A 38 -8.15 -1.26 -3.63
C ASN A 38 -8.36 -2.74 -3.30
N THR A 39 -9.51 -3.30 -3.70
CA THR A 39 -9.85 -4.71 -3.47
C THR A 39 -8.89 -5.67 -4.18
N GLN A 40 -8.46 -5.31 -5.40
CA GLN A 40 -7.46 -6.08 -6.15
C GLN A 40 -6.13 -6.12 -5.40
N LEU A 41 -5.62 -4.95 -4.97
CA LEU A 41 -4.38 -4.86 -4.19
C LEU A 41 -4.45 -5.70 -2.91
N GLU A 42 -5.54 -5.59 -2.15
CA GLU A 42 -5.77 -6.36 -0.92
C GLU A 42 -5.74 -7.86 -1.19
N THR A 43 -6.41 -8.30 -2.25
CA THR A 43 -6.50 -9.71 -2.63
C THR A 43 -5.15 -10.26 -3.07
N GLU A 44 -4.46 -9.56 -3.97
CA GLU A 44 -3.16 -9.96 -4.50
C GLU A 44 -2.10 -10.03 -3.39
N LEU A 45 -2.07 -9.04 -2.48
CA LEU A 45 -1.14 -9.04 -1.36
C LEU A 45 -1.45 -10.15 -0.35
N ALA A 46 -2.72 -10.41 -0.06
CA ALA A 46 -3.12 -11.51 0.82
C ALA A 46 -2.65 -12.87 0.26
N GLN A 47 -2.91 -13.10 -1.03
CA GLN A 47 -2.47 -14.31 -1.74
C GLN A 47 -0.94 -14.43 -1.75
N ARG A 48 -0.23 -13.35 -2.09
CA ARG A 48 1.24 -13.32 -2.16
C ARG A 48 1.90 -13.70 -0.84
N HIS A 49 1.30 -13.32 0.29
CA HIS A 49 1.85 -13.58 1.62
C HIS A 49 1.25 -14.82 2.30
N GLY A 50 0.33 -15.54 1.63
CA GLY A 50 -0.31 -16.73 2.18
C GLY A 50 -1.21 -16.45 3.39
N VAL A 51 -1.76 -15.24 3.50
CA VAL A 51 -2.65 -14.83 4.60
C VAL A 51 -4.09 -14.72 4.13
N LYS A 52 -5.04 -14.83 5.06
CA LYS A 52 -6.47 -14.80 4.74
C LYS A 52 -6.97 -13.43 4.29
N HIS A 53 -6.36 -12.35 4.78
CA HIS A 53 -6.84 -10.98 4.57
C HIS A 53 -5.66 -10.03 4.29
N GLY A 54 -5.88 -9.10 3.35
CA GLY A 54 -5.08 -7.89 3.17
C GLY A 54 -6.00 -6.69 3.38
N ILE A 55 -5.51 -5.64 4.03
CA ILE A 55 -6.26 -4.40 4.26
C ILE A 55 -5.35 -3.24 3.85
N ALA A 56 -5.75 -2.52 2.80
CA ALA A 56 -4.99 -1.38 2.31
C ALA A 56 -5.23 -0.17 3.22
N LEU A 57 -4.14 0.47 3.63
CA LEU A 57 -4.14 1.63 4.52
C LEU A 57 -3.26 2.74 3.95
N ASN A 58 -3.41 3.94 4.49
CA ASN A 58 -2.72 5.13 4.02
C ASN A 58 -1.18 5.07 4.21
N SER A 59 -0.70 4.39 5.26
CA SER A 59 0.73 4.32 5.56
C SER A 59 1.08 3.09 6.41
N GLY A 60 2.38 2.76 6.49
CA GLY A 60 2.88 1.73 7.41
C GLY A 60 2.67 2.09 8.89
N THR A 61 2.73 3.38 9.23
CA THR A 61 2.44 3.85 10.60
C THR A 61 0.96 3.63 10.96
N ASP A 62 0.04 3.91 10.03
CA ASP A 62 -1.38 3.60 10.23
C ASP A 62 -1.62 2.09 10.36
N ALA A 63 -0.92 1.28 9.58
CA ALA A 63 -1.01 -0.18 9.68
C ALA A 63 -0.63 -0.70 11.07
N LEU A 64 0.49 -0.22 11.62
CA LEU A 64 0.89 -0.57 12.98
C LEU A 64 -0.11 -0.05 14.02
N ARG A 65 -0.50 1.23 13.91
CA ARG A 65 -1.42 1.87 14.87
C ARG A 65 -2.77 1.16 14.92
N ILE A 66 -3.40 0.93 13.76
CA ILE A 66 -4.71 0.27 13.65
C ILE A 66 -4.59 -1.20 14.10
N GLY A 67 -3.49 -1.88 13.74
CA GLY A 67 -3.22 -3.24 14.19
C GLY A 67 -3.13 -3.35 15.72
N MET A 68 -2.40 -2.44 16.36
CA MET A 68 -2.31 -2.38 17.83
C MET A 68 -3.66 -2.08 18.48
N GLN A 69 -4.41 -1.13 17.93
CA GLN A 69 -5.77 -0.82 18.40
C GLN A 69 -6.71 -2.03 18.28
N ALA A 70 -6.67 -2.74 17.16
CA ALA A 70 -7.48 -3.95 16.94
C ALA A 70 -7.08 -5.11 17.86
N ALA A 71 -5.80 -5.18 18.25
CA ALA A 71 -5.30 -6.14 19.24
C ALA A 71 -5.65 -5.75 20.70
N GLY A 72 -6.26 -4.58 20.93
CA GLY A 72 -6.65 -4.11 22.25
C GLY A 72 -5.54 -3.41 23.04
N ILE A 73 -4.43 -3.06 22.39
CA ILE A 73 -3.29 -2.40 23.05
C ILE A 73 -3.65 -0.95 23.39
N GLY A 74 -3.36 -0.53 24.62
CA GLY A 74 -3.70 0.79 25.14
C GLY A 74 -2.79 1.28 26.28
N PRO A 75 -3.21 2.35 26.99
CA PRO A 75 -2.45 2.89 28.10
C PRO A 75 -2.20 1.85 29.19
N GLY A 76 -0.93 1.70 29.60
CA GLY A 76 -0.50 0.71 30.59
C GLY A 76 0.10 -0.56 29.98
N ASP A 77 -0.05 -0.77 28.67
CA ASP A 77 0.60 -1.87 27.96
C ASP A 77 2.01 -1.48 27.48
N GLU A 78 2.90 -2.47 27.38
CA GLU A 78 4.22 -2.33 26.80
C GLU A 78 4.29 -3.05 25.44
N VAL A 79 4.92 -2.39 24.47
CA VAL A 79 5.21 -2.97 23.15
C VAL A 79 6.71 -3.04 22.98
N ILE A 80 7.26 -4.25 22.95
CA ILE A 80 8.68 -4.47 22.73
C ILE A 80 9.03 -4.08 21.29
N THR A 81 10.05 -3.24 21.14
CA THR A 81 10.60 -2.79 19.85
C THR A 81 12.11 -3.01 19.81
N THR A 82 12.70 -2.96 18.61
CA THR A 82 14.15 -3.07 18.36
C THR A 82 14.95 -1.87 18.82
#